data_AF-A0A496ZY61-F1
#
_entry.id   AF-A0A496ZY61-F1
#
_cell.length_a   1.000
_cell.length_b   1.000
_cell.length_c   1.000
_cell.angle_alpha   90.00
_cell.angle_beta   90.00
_cell.angle_gamma   90.00
#
_symmetry.space_group_name_H-M   'P 1'
#
loop_
_entity.id
_entity.type
_entity.pdbx_description
1 polymer ?
#
loop_
_entity_poly.entity_id
_entity_poly.type
_entity_poly.pdbx_seq_one_letter_code
_entity_poly.pdbx_strand_id
1 'polypeptide(L)'
;MVQVVLDSSDTPIKAMYSQHVSGQKAAWSEVEKDGNHMKVYVARGSHANYFRHYQGKLGLASDIVGKNGKKLNPEDYEIIVLGEIGSANHNSEQNWIDFAGRWGDFGGAQDELRGKRGPYGPAYRQEGEMWNTPLLWGNELPSLNNLVLKLEWFFYYFVTIFLILSVLSLAIILFFIYRRYKEKGLGPRLFALLYIDGINMKSIGNLLCIIGIFVAIASLFFPWYTVFGDIQTGSYKTPGMVKLISIDGMEGIKVNLLEKNSGLVQLGSFPLPFSLLIGIGILFFILGTIGIEKSSKAGRKYISRGIKFLIPVILIILVIVLMINIAFNFYKASDIPQDMEEIVKKISSSPITGEKTLILPEYGIIHLQWGFGTGAILLLLAGILLLIAGVMEFMAREAFWED
;
A
#
# COMPACT_ATOMS: atom_id res chain seq x y z
N MET A 1 18.52 16.96 -5.99
CA MET A 1 18.92 17.60 -7.25
C MET A 1 17.72 17.65 -8.18
N VAL A 2 17.53 18.81 -8.80
CA VAL A 2 16.63 19.01 -9.93
C VAL A 2 17.47 19.62 -11.04
N GLN A 3 17.37 19.06 -12.25
CA GLN A 3 18.10 19.53 -13.42
C GLN A 3 17.09 19.94 -14.49
N VAL A 4 17.35 21.06 -15.15
CA VAL A 4 16.65 21.50 -16.36
C VAL A 4 17.67 21.54 -17.48
N VAL A 5 17.35 20.94 -18.61
CA VAL A 5 18.21 20.96 -19.78
C VAL A 5 17.59 21.90 -20.80
N LEU A 6 18.43 22.83 -21.26
CA LEU A 6 18.09 23.79 -22.30
C LEU A 6 18.64 23.30 -23.65
N ASP A 7 17.99 23.69 -24.73
CA ASP A 7 18.55 23.58 -26.07
C ASP A 7 19.52 24.74 -26.37
N SER A 8 20.01 24.81 -27.61
CA SER A 8 20.93 25.87 -28.06
C SER A 8 20.30 27.27 -28.13
N SER A 9 18.98 27.38 -27.95
CA SER A 9 18.24 28.64 -27.91
C SER A 9 17.76 28.98 -26.50
N ASP A 10 18.43 28.42 -25.48
CA ASP A 10 18.10 28.56 -24.06
C ASP A 10 16.66 28.15 -23.69
N THR A 11 16.04 27.30 -24.53
CA THR A 11 14.67 26.84 -24.30
C THR A 11 14.67 25.52 -23.53
N PRO A 12 13.93 25.39 -22.41
CA PRO A 12 13.87 24.13 -21.68
C PRO A 12 13.24 23.01 -22.49
N ILE A 13 13.94 21.88 -22.59
CA ILE A 13 13.51 20.71 -23.37
C ILE A 13 13.21 19.47 -22.51
N LYS A 14 13.82 19.35 -21.34
CA LYS A 14 13.58 18.25 -20.38
C LYS A 14 14.01 18.62 -18.97
N ALA A 15 13.49 17.89 -17.99
CA ALA A 15 13.89 18.01 -16.60
C ALA A 15 14.15 16.63 -15.96
N MET A 16 15.04 16.59 -14.98
CA MET A 16 15.40 15.38 -14.22
C MET A 16 15.33 15.65 -12.72
N TYR A 17 14.55 14.84 -12.00
CA TYR A 17 14.31 15.01 -10.57
C TYR A 17 14.91 13.82 -9.82
N SER A 18 15.79 14.08 -8.86
CA SER A 18 16.33 13.04 -7.99
C SER A 18 15.30 12.61 -6.95
N GLN A 19 15.13 11.31 -6.78
CA GLN A 19 14.24 10.68 -5.81
C GLN A 19 15.06 9.93 -4.75
N HIS A 20 14.38 9.34 -3.77
CA HIS A 20 15.02 8.74 -2.59
C HIS A 20 16.06 7.67 -2.96
N VAL A 21 15.70 6.74 -3.86
CA VAL A 21 16.59 5.64 -4.30
C VAL A 21 17.20 5.92 -5.67
N SER A 22 16.53 6.69 -6.54
CA SER A 22 16.99 6.96 -7.91
C SER A 22 16.57 8.36 -8.41
N GLY A 23 15.83 8.42 -9.51
CA GLY A 23 15.30 9.65 -10.11
C GLY A 23 14.42 9.34 -11.32
N GLN A 24 13.79 10.38 -11.85
CA GLN A 24 13.00 10.30 -13.07
C GLN A 24 13.31 11.47 -13.99
N LYS A 25 13.18 11.25 -15.30
CA LYS A 25 13.25 12.31 -16.32
C LYS A 25 11.89 12.51 -16.99
N ALA A 26 11.61 13.73 -17.42
CA ALA A 26 10.40 14.07 -18.16
C ALA A 26 10.73 15.05 -19.28
N ALA A 27 10.02 14.96 -20.41
CA ALA A 27 10.07 16.03 -21.41
C ALA A 27 9.52 17.31 -20.80
N TRP A 28 10.00 18.47 -21.22
CA TRP A 28 9.56 19.74 -20.63
C TRP A 28 8.03 19.94 -20.76
N SER A 29 7.43 19.44 -21.85
CA SER A 29 5.98 19.44 -22.04
C SER A 29 5.20 18.67 -20.96
N GLU A 30 5.81 17.68 -20.32
CA GLU A 30 5.22 16.85 -19.27
C GLU A 30 5.44 17.41 -17.86
N VAL A 31 6.34 18.38 -17.69
CA VAL A 31 6.61 19.04 -16.40
C VAL A 31 5.43 19.91 -16.01
N GLU A 32 4.97 19.81 -14.76
CA GLU A 32 3.96 20.74 -14.23
C GLU A 32 4.63 22.10 -13.95
N LYS A 33 3.98 23.20 -14.37
CA LYS A 33 4.57 24.54 -14.32
C LYS A 33 3.63 25.54 -13.66
N ASP A 34 4.21 26.62 -13.15
CA ASP A 34 3.53 27.85 -12.75
C ASP A 34 4.12 28.99 -13.59
N GLY A 35 3.40 29.40 -14.63
CA GLY A 35 3.97 30.19 -15.72
C GLY A 35 5.16 29.46 -16.37
N ASN A 36 6.33 30.11 -16.35
CA ASN A 36 7.58 29.55 -16.89
C ASN A 36 8.40 28.75 -15.87
N HIS A 37 7.98 28.69 -14.61
CA HIS A 37 8.70 27.99 -13.55
C HIS A 37 8.21 26.55 -13.41
N MET A 38 9.14 25.60 -13.34
CA MET A 38 8.78 24.21 -13.00
C MET A 38 8.28 24.12 -11.57
N LYS A 39 7.31 23.23 -11.33
CA LYS A 39 6.91 22.83 -9.98
C LYS A 39 7.72 21.61 -9.55
N VAL A 40 8.23 21.67 -8.33
CA VAL A 40 8.93 20.57 -7.68
C VAL A 40 8.16 20.21 -6.41
N TYR A 41 7.68 18.98 -6.33
CA TYR A 41 7.03 18.49 -5.12
C TYR A 41 8.06 17.75 -4.27
N VAL A 42 8.48 18.38 -3.18
CA VAL A 42 9.48 17.82 -2.27
C VAL A 42 8.80 16.93 -1.25
N ALA A 43 9.23 15.68 -1.16
CA ALA A 43 8.72 14.71 -0.21
C ALA A 43 9.08 15.10 1.24
N ARG A 44 8.11 14.94 2.14
CA ARG A 44 8.29 15.23 3.57
C ARG A 44 9.24 14.23 4.20
N GLY A 45 10.38 14.71 4.69
CA GLY A 45 11.36 13.94 5.47
C GLY A 45 12.47 13.27 4.64
N SER A 46 12.26 13.01 3.35
CA SER A 46 13.27 12.36 2.49
C SER A 46 13.96 13.29 1.50
N HIS A 47 13.43 14.50 1.28
CA HIS A 47 13.96 15.48 0.32
C HIS A 47 13.98 14.99 -1.14
N ALA A 48 13.25 13.91 -1.44
CA ALA A 48 13.03 13.42 -2.79
C ALA A 48 12.13 14.37 -3.59
N ASN A 49 12.41 14.52 -4.89
CA ASN A 49 11.76 15.49 -5.77
C ASN A 49 10.86 14.78 -6.77
N TYR A 50 9.61 15.24 -6.88
CA TYR A 50 8.58 14.59 -7.70
C TYR A 50 7.90 15.56 -8.67
N PHE A 51 7.48 15.03 -9.83
CA PHE A 51 6.82 15.80 -10.89
C PHE A 51 5.33 16.03 -10.64
N ARG A 52 4.69 15.26 -9.75
CA ARG A 52 3.31 15.46 -9.31
C ARG A 52 3.19 15.34 -7.80
N HIS A 53 2.23 16.06 -7.22
CA HIS A 53 1.99 16.08 -5.78
C HIS A 53 1.46 14.76 -5.19
N TYR A 54 1.10 13.81 -6.04
CA TYR A 54 0.53 12.52 -5.65
C TYR A 54 1.49 11.33 -5.88
N GLN A 55 2.71 11.58 -6.34
CA GLN A 55 3.72 10.53 -6.51
C GLN A 55 4.38 10.11 -5.19
N GLY A 56 5.27 9.11 -5.26
CA GLY A 56 6.01 8.59 -4.12
C GLY A 56 5.21 7.57 -3.31
N LYS A 57 3.99 7.23 -3.75
CA LYS A 57 3.11 6.25 -3.09
C LYS A 57 3.49 4.81 -3.41
N LEU A 58 4.14 4.59 -4.55
CA LEU A 58 4.62 3.27 -4.98
C LEU A 58 6.15 3.27 -4.93
N GLY A 59 6.75 2.23 -4.36
CA GLY A 59 8.20 2.09 -4.22
C GLY A 59 8.65 1.75 -2.80
N LEU A 60 9.89 1.28 -2.65
CA LEU A 60 10.48 0.88 -1.35
C LEU A 60 10.63 2.05 -0.37
N ALA A 61 11.00 3.23 -0.89
CA ALA A 61 11.14 4.45 -0.08
C ALA A 61 9.81 4.98 0.43
N SER A 62 8.76 4.78 -0.36
CA SER A 62 7.40 5.18 -0.05
C SER A 62 7.25 6.58 0.57
N ASP A 63 7.67 7.58 -0.18
CA ASP A 63 7.66 8.96 0.25
C ASP A 63 6.25 9.54 0.51
N ILE A 64 6.21 10.59 1.32
CA ILE A 64 4.99 11.35 1.60
C ILE A 64 5.06 12.66 0.82
N VAL A 65 4.36 12.69 -0.31
CA VAL A 65 4.25 13.85 -1.19
C VAL A 65 2.81 14.38 -1.12
N GLY A 66 2.66 15.71 -1.21
CA GLY A 66 1.35 16.36 -1.20
C GLY A 66 1.43 17.80 -1.68
N LYS A 67 0.27 18.39 -1.99
CA LYS A 67 0.13 19.80 -2.40
C LYS A 67 -0.27 20.74 -1.25
N ASN A 68 -0.36 20.22 -0.03
CA ASN A 68 -0.79 20.93 1.18
C ASN A 68 0.38 21.41 2.05
N GLY A 69 1.62 21.32 1.53
CA GLY A 69 2.82 21.82 2.21
C GLY A 69 3.04 23.32 1.97
N LYS A 70 4.11 23.87 2.56
CA LYS A 70 4.57 25.23 2.27
C LYS A 70 4.97 25.32 0.80
N LYS A 71 4.38 26.26 0.07
CA LYS A 71 4.83 26.65 -1.27
C LYS A 71 5.95 27.68 -1.12
N LEU A 72 7.05 27.49 -1.85
CA LEU A 72 8.11 28.48 -2.00
C LEU A 72 8.08 28.96 -3.45
N ASN A 73 8.07 30.27 -3.64
CA ASN A 73 8.22 30.96 -4.91
C ASN A 73 9.64 31.57 -4.99
N PRO A 74 10.11 31.98 -6.17
CA PRO A 74 11.46 32.53 -6.33
C PRO A 74 11.79 33.70 -5.39
N GLU A 75 10.80 34.49 -5.01
CA GLU A 75 10.92 35.59 -4.04
C GLU A 75 11.07 35.14 -2.57
N ASP A 76 10.80 33.86 -2.27
CA ASP A 76 10.88 33.29 -0.92
C ASP A 76 12.28 32.75 -0.57
N TYR A 77 13.24 32.77 -1.51
CA TYR A 77 14.59 32.25 -1.30
C TYR A 77 15.65 32.97 -2.15
N GLU A 78 16.90 32.94 -1.69
CA GLU A 78 18.04 33.42 -2.45
C GLU A 78 18.65 32.26 -3.27
N ILE A 79 18.96 32.53 -4.54
CA ILE A 79 19.67 31.57 -5.41
C ILE A 79 21.17 31.84 -5.27
N ILE A 80 21.86 30.90 -4.63
CA ILE A 80 23.32 30.92 -4.50
C ILE A 80 23.92 30.09 -5.63
N VAL A 81 24.74 30.73 -6.47
CA VAL A 81 25.53 30.03 -7.49
C VAL A 81 26.66 29.28 -6.80
N LEU A 82 26.70 27.97 -6.97
CA LEU A 82 27.76 27.11 -6.43
C LEU A 82 28.93 27.07 -7.41
N GLY A 83 30.16 27.10 -6.89
CA GLY A 83 31.37 26.84 -7.67
C GLY A 83 31.66 25.35 -7.84
N GLU A 84 32.71 25.04 -8.61
CA GLU A 84 33.14 23.66 -8.88
C GLU A 84 34.03 23.10 -7.76
N ILE A 85 34.25 21.78 -7.76
CA ILE A 85 35.12 21.09 -6.79
C ILE A 85 36.55 21.67 -6.83
N GLY A 86 37.17 21.78 -5.67
CA GLY A 86 38.54 22.24 -5.48
C GLY A 86 38.61 23.62 -4.86
N SER A 87 39.52 23.78 -3.89
CA SER A 87 39.63 24.95 -3.02
C SER A 87 39.87 26.31 -3.70
N ALA A 88 40.18 26.32 -5.00
CA ALA A 88 40.33 27.54 -5.80
C ALA A 88 39.08 27.90 -6.63
N ASN A 89 38.08 27.01 -6.70
CA ASN A 89 36.94 27.10 -7.60
C ASN A 89 35.63 27.51 -6.92
N HIS A 90 35.61 27.61 -5.59
CA HIS A 90 34.51 28.16 -4.81
C HIS A 90 35.02 28.93 -3.58
N ASN A 91 34.16 29.78 -3.01
CA ASN A 91 34.49 30.52 -1.79
C ASN A 91 34.59 29.58 -0.58
N SER A 92 35.17 30.06 0.53
CA SER A 92 35.34 29.26 1.75
C SER A 92 34.02 28.84 2.41
N GLU A 93 32.93 29.58 2.17
CA GLU A 93 31.59 29.24 2.67
C GLU A 93 30.99 28.03 1.94
N GLN A 94 31.50 27.72 0.74
CA GLN A 94 31.14 26.57 -0.08
C GLN A 94 32.09 25.37 0.08
N ASN A 95 33.05 25.42 1.01
CA ASN A 95 33.99 24.32 1.28
C ASN A 95 33.32 22.97 1.64
N TRP A 96 32.04 22.98 1.98
CA TRP A 96 31.27 21.75 2.19
C TRP A 96 31.05 20.96 0.88
N ILE A 97 31.21 21.57 -0.30
CA ILE A 97 31.17 20.89 -1.60
C ILE A 97 32.29 19.84 -1.69
N ASP A 98 33.49 20.18 -1.20
CA ASP A 98 34.66 19.29 -1.17
C ASP A 98 34.54 18.15 -0.12
N PHE A 99 33.48 18.12 0.69
CA PHE A 99 33.31 17.06 1.68
C PHE A 99 32.87 15.75 1.03
N ALA A 100 33.85 14.88 0.78
CA ALA A 100 33.67 13.52 0.24
C ALA A 100 33.02 12.53 1.22
N GLY A 101 32.80 12.94 2.47
CA GLY A 101 32.13 12.11 3.47
C GLY A 101 30.62 12.02 3.25
N ARG A 102 29.95 11.41 4.23
CA ARG A 102 28.50 11.21 4.20
C ARG A 102 27.78 12.30 4.98
N TRP A 103 26.65 12.73 4.44
CA TRP A 103 25.80 13.75 5.03
C TRP A 103 24.67 13.09 5.82
N GLY A 104 24.53 13.47 7.09
CA GLY A 104 23.53 12.87 7.98
C GLY A 104 24.07 11.62 8.68
N ASP A 105 23.32 10.52 8.64
CA ASP A 105 23.66 9.31 9.39
C ASP A 105 24.88 8.59 8.78
N PHE A 106 25.92 8.38 9.59
CA PHE A 106 27.11 7.68 9.14
C PHE A 106 26.85 6.20 8.88
N GLY A 107 25.96 5.55 9.65
CA GLY A 107 25.56 4.13 9.50
C GLY A 107 26.69 3.09 9.40
N GLY A 108 26.31 1.81 9.26
CA GLY A 108 27.18 0.70 8.86
C GLY A 108 26.93 0.24 7.41
N ALA A 109 27.71 -0.73 6.93
CA ALA A 109 27.50 -1.36 5.60
C ALA A 109 26.09 -1.95 5.43
N GLN A 110 25.51 -2.37 6.55
CA GLN A 110 24.15 -2.83 6.69
C GLN A 110 23.09 -1.74 6.45
N ASP A 111 23.36 -0.50 6.85
CA ASP A 111 22.44 0.63 6.66
C ASP A 111 22.50 1.15 5.22
N GLU A 112 23.60 0.89 4.52
CA GLU A 112 23.79 1.20 3.10
C GLU A 112 22.88 0.33 2.21
N LEU A 113 22.87 -0.98 2.44
CA LEU A 113 21.93 -1.91 1.78
C LEU A 113 20.45 -1.57 2.07
N ARG A 114 20.17 -0.91 3.19
CA ARG A 114 18.82 -0.50 3.61
C ARG A 114 18.44 0.92 3.18
N GLY A 115 19.33 1.64 2.49
CA GLY A 115 19.10 3.03 2.07
C GLY A 115 18.98 4.04 3.21
N LYS A 116 19.46 3.70 4.42
CA LYS A 116 19.39 4.56 5.62
C LYS A 116 20.65 5.36 5.86
N ARG A 117 21.76 4.88 5.32
CA ARG A 117 23.04 5.57 5.39
C ARG A 117 22.94 6.89 4.63
N GLY A 118 23.46 7.95 5.23
CA GLY A 118 23.54 9.26 4.62
C GLY A 118 24.21 9.20 3.24
N PRO A 119 23.72 9.96 2.25
CA PRO A 119 24.36 10.02 0.95
C PRO A 119 25.74 10.68 1.07
N TYR A 120 26.63 10.36 0.14
CA TYR A 120 27.85 11.16 -0.04
C TYR A 120 27.51 12.61 -0.40
N GLY A 121 28.46 13.51 -0.19
CA GLY A 121 28.31 14.92 -0.57
C GLY A 121 27.91 15.10 -2.04
N PRO A 122 27.25 16.22 -2.40
CA PRO A 122 26.68 16.40 -3.74
C PRO A 122 27.67 16.16 -4.89
N ALA A 123 28.92 16.58 -4.71
CA ALA A 123 30.05 16.38 -5.62
C ALA A 123 30.48 14.91 -5.80
N TYR A 124 30.16 14.03 -4.85
CA TYR A 124 30.66 12.66 -4.76
C TYR A 124 29.55 11.61 -4.86
N ARG A 125 28.29 12.03 -4.96
CA ARG A 125 27.15 11.13 -5.07
C ARG A 125 27.17 10.40 -6.41
N GLN A 126 26.93 9.08 -6.38
CA GLN A 126 27.02 8.20 -7.56
C GLN A 126 28.36 8.35 -8.27
N GLU A 127 29.45 8.17 -7.53
CA GLU A 127 30.83 8.30 -8.05
C GLU A 127 31.14 9.69 -8.66
N GLY A 128 30.31 10.69 -8.30
CA GLY A 128 30.41 12.06 -8.80
C GLY A 128 29.71 12.31 -10.13
N GLU A 129 29.05 11.32 -10.73
CA GLU A 129 28.37 11.48 -12.03
C GLU A 129 27.27 12.56 -11.99
N MET A 130 26.52 12.63 -10.88
CA MET A 130 25.48 13.64 -10.70
C MET A 130 26.01 15.08 -10.78
N TRP A 131 27.28 15.29 -10.41
CA TRP A 131 27.93 16.60 -10.39
C TRP A 131 28.75 16.86 -11.65
N ASN A 132 29.65 15.93 -11.99
CA ASN A 132 30.65 16.10 -13.06
C ASN A 132 30.06 15.87 -14.45
N THR A 133 29.06 14.99 -14.56
CA THR A 133 28.45 14.59 -15.83
C THR A 133 26.93 14.53 -15.74
N PRO A 134 26.26 15.63 -15.32
CA PRO A 134 24.85 15.62 -14.94
C PRO A 134 23.93 15.21 -16.10
N LEU A 135 24.33 15.50 -17.34
CA LEU A 135 23.59 15.06 -18.54
C LEU A 135 23.64 13.55 -18.76
N LEU A 136 24.77 12.88 -18.47
CA LEU A 136 24.87 11.42 -18.58
C LEU A 136 23.96 10.77 -17.55
N TRP A 137 24.14 11.12 -16.27
CA TRP A 137 23.28 10.69 -15.18
C TRP A 137 21.78 10.85 -15.51
N GLY A 138 21.39 12.07 -15.88
CA GLY A 138 20.01 12.42 -16.14
C GLY A 138 19.40 11.68 -17.34
N ASN A 139 20.22 11.29 -18.33
CA ASN A 139 19.76 10.53 -19.49
C ASN A 139 19.54 9.04 -19.19
N GLU A 140 20.17 8.48 -18.16
CA GLU A 140 19.99 7.08 -17.74
C GLU A 140 18.76 6.85 -16.86
N LEU A 141 18.19 7.94 -16.34
CA LEU A 141 16.98 7.89 -15.53
C LEU A 141 15.79 7.35 -16.34
N PRO A 142 14.90 6.57 -15.70
CA PRO A 142 13.65 6.17 -16.31
C PRO A 142 12.78 7.40 -16.63
N SER A 143 12.14 7.36 -17.79
CA SER A 143 11.16 8.37 -18.17
C SER A 143 9.92 8.31 -17.28
N LEU A 144 9.30 9.46 -17.08
CA LEU A 144 8.03 9.59 -16.38
C LEU A 144 6.99 8.67 -17.02
N ASN A 145 6.41 7.78 -16.21
CA ASN A 145 5.50 6.76 -16.71
C ASN A 145 4.04 7.12 -16.40
N ASN A 146 3.26 7.39 -17.44
CA ASN A 146 1.86 7.78 -17.31
C ASN A 146 0.97 6.72 -16.66
N LEU A 147 1.26 5.42 -16.82
CA LEU A 147 0.52 4.36 -16.15
C LEU A 147 0.79 4.37 -14.64
N VAL A 148 2.07 4.50 -14.25
CA VAL A 148 2.45 4.62 -12.84
C VAL A 148 1.81 5.86 -12.22
N LEU A 149 1.85 7.00 -12.90
CA LEU A 149 1.20 8.22 -12.43
C LEU A 149 -0.31 8.05 -12.19
N LYS A 150 -1.03 7.34 -13.08
CA LYS A 150 -2.46 7.06 -12.88
C LYS A 150 -2.71 6.18 -11.67
N LEU A 151 -1.85 5.18 -11.43
CA LEU A 151 -1.92 4.32 -10.26
C LEU A 151 -1.63 5.11 -8.98
N GLU A 152 -0.54 5.88 -8.95
CA GLU A 152 -0.20 6.73 -7.80
C GLU A 152 -1.29 7.77 -7.50
N TRP A 153 -1.88 8.37 -8.54
CA TRP A 153 -3.04 9.25 -8.40
C TRP A 153 -4.22 8.51 -7.75
N PHE A 154 -4.55 7.32 -8.24
CA PHE A 154 -5.63 6.51 -7.68
C PHE A 154 -5.37 6.19 -6.21
N PHE A 155 -4.16 5.77 -5.86
CA PHE A 155 -3.78 5.46 -4.47
C PHE A 155 -3.81 6.71 -3.58
N TYR A 156 -3.34 7.86 -4.08
CA TYR A 156 -3.40 9.13 -3.35
C TYR A 156 -4.84 9.54 -3.01
N TYR A 157 -5.78 9.39 -3.95
CA TYR A 157 -7.19 9.75 -3.75
C TYR A 157 -8.08 8.60 -3.26
N PHE A 158 -7.54 7.39 -3.08
CA PHE A 158 -8.32 6.19 -2.81
C PHE A 158 -9.30 6.35 -1.64
N VAL A 159 -8.83 6.86 -0.49
CA VAL A 159 -9.67 7.06 0.69
C VAL A 159 -10.81 8.03 0.41
N THR A 160 -10.52 9.13 -0.32
CA THR A 160 -11.55 10.12 -0.68
C THR A 160 -12.59 9.52 -1.61
N ILE A 161 -12.15 8.83 -2.66
CA ILE A 161 -13.03 8.12 -3.61
C ILE A 161 -13.89 7.11 -2.86
N PHE A 162 -13.28 6.32 -1.98
CA PHE A 162 -13.97 5.31 -1.19
C PHE A 162 -15.04 5.91 -0.26
N LEU A 163 -14.74 7.03 0.42
CA LEU A 163 -15.71 7.72 1.27
C LEU A 163 -16.89 8.26 0.46
N ILE A 164 -16.64 8.88 -0.70
CA ILE A 164 -17.71 9.35 -1.60
C ILE A 164 -18.60 8.19 -2.04
N LEU A 165 -18.01 7.09 -2.51
CA LEU A 165 -18.76 5.90 -2.90
C LEU A 165 -19.54 5.28 -1.73
N SER A 166 -18.99 5.36 -0.51
CA SER A 166 -19.66 4.90 0.70
C SER A 166 -20.88 5.74 1.02
N VAL A 167 -20.79 7.08 0.93
CA VAL A 167 -21.94 7.98 1.13
C VAL A 167 -23.03 7.72 0.08
N LEU A 168 -22.67 7.57 -1.19
CA LEU A 168 -23.63 7.23 -2.25
C LEU A 168 -24.30 5.87 -1.99
N SER A 169 -23.53 4.85 -1.59
CA SER A 169 -24.06 3.54 -1.25
C SER A 169 -25.01 3.60 -0.05
N LEU A 170 -24.69 4.41 0.96
CA LEU A 170 -25.56 4.64 2.11
C LEU A 170 -26.87 5.31 1.68
N ALA A 171 -26.81 6.34 0.84
CA ALA A 171 -28.01 7.02 0.32
C ALA A 171 -28.93 6.04 -0.44
N ILE A 172 -28.35 5.16 -1.27
CA ILE A 172 -29.09 4.10 -1.97
C ILE A 172 -29.75 3.13 -0.98
N ILE A 173 -29.02 2.69 0.04
CA ILE A 173 -29.56 1.80 1.09
C ILE A 173 -30.73 2.47 1.81
N LEU A 174 -30.56 3.73 2.23
CA LEU A 174 -31.60 4.50 2.91
C LEU A 174 -32.84 4.69 2.01
N PHE A 175 -32.64 4.96 0.72
CA PHE A 175 -33.74 5.04 -0.24
C PHE A 175 -34.54 3.72 -0.32
N PHE A 176 -33.86 2.57 -0.38
CA PHE A 176 -34.54 1.26 -0.38
C PHE A 176 -35.21 0.92 0.97
N ILE A 177 -34.67 1.39 2.08
CA ILE A 177 -35.32 1.28 3.40
C ILE A 177 -36.59 2.12 3.41
N TYR A 178 -36.51 3.38 2.99
CA TYR A 178 -37.64 4.30 2.92
C TYR A 178 -38.76 3.76 2.01
N ARG A 179 -38.42 3.21 0.84
CA ARG A 179 -39.40 2.60 -0.06
C ARG A 179 -40.14 1.44 0.61
N ARG A 180 -39.43 0.55 1.31
CA ARG A 180 -40.03 -0.58 2.04
C ARG A 180 -40.94 -0.10 3.17
N TYR A 181 -40.50 0.91 3.93
CA TYR A 181 -41.31 1.56 4.94
C TYR A 181 -42.63 2.11 4.37
N LYS A 182 -42.59 2.78 3.22
CA LYS A 182 -43.79 3.32 2.57
C LYS A 182 -44.72 2.26 2.00
N GLU A 183 -44.18 1.14 1.50
CA GLU A 183 -44.98 0.07 0.90
C GLU A 183 -45.65 -0.83 1.96
N LYS A 184 -44.92 -1.23 3.01
CA LYS A 184 -45.33 -2.33 3.94
C LYS A 184 -44.88 -2.13 5.39
N GLY A 185 -44.40 -0.93 5.74
CA GLY A 185 -43.72 -0.72 7.00
C GLY A 185 -42.39 -1.50 7.12
N LEU A 186 -41.80 -1.51 8.32
CA LEU A 186 -40.50 -2.15 8.58
C LEU A 186 -40.60 -3.46 9.36
N GLY A 187 -41.83 -3.90 9.66
CA GLY A 187 -42.11 -5.06 10.49
C GLY A 187 -41.83 -4.84 11.98
N PRO A 188 -42.22 -5.80 12.84
CA PRO A 188 -42.04 -5.71 14.29
C PRO A 188 -40.57 -5.74 14.72
N ARG A 189 -39.70 -6.43 13.97
CA ARG A 189 -38.24 -6.40 14.17
C ARG A 189 -37.61 -5.66 13.00
N LEU A 190 -36.89 -4.59 13.31
CA LEU A 190 -36.31 -3.69 12.31
C LEU A 190 -35.41 -4.42 11.31
N PHE A 191 -34.55 -5.32 11.81
CA PHE A 191 -33.59 -6.09 11.01
C PHE A 191 -34.08 -7.52 10.76
N ALA A 192 -34.03 -7.96 9.51
CA ALA A 192 -34.42 -9.32 9.15
C ALA A 192 -33.61 -10.41 9.86
N LEU A 193 -32.33 -10.14 10.15
CA LEU A 193 -31.45 -11.04 10.89
C LEU A 193 -31.90 -11.33 12.33
N LEU A 194 -32.80 -10.51 12.88
CA LEU A 194 -33.30 -10.68 14.24
C LEU A 194 -34.56 -11.55 14.30
N TYR A 195 -35.11 -12.03 13.18
CA TYR A 195 -36.27 -12.95 13.18
C TYR A 195 -35.82 -14.38 13.51
N ILE A 196 -35.70 -14.62 14.81
CA ILE A 196 -35.40 -15.91 15.43
C ILE A 196 -36.60 -16.27 16.33
N ASP A 197 -37.27 -17.37 16.00
CA ASP A 197 -38.53 -17.82 16.61
C ASP A 197 -38.56 -19.32 16.96
N GLY A 198 -37.45 -20.04 16.79
CA GLY A 198 -37.32 -21.43 17.21
C GLY A 198 -36.20 -22.18 16.50
N ILE A 199 -36.26 -23.52 16.51
CA ILE A 199 -35.33 -24.38 15.76
C ILE A 199 -35.93 -24.66 14.38
N ASN A 200 -35.83 -23.68 13.49
CA ASN A 200 -36.23 -23.80 12.07
C ASN A 200 -35.12 -23.25 11.16
N MET A 201 -35.18 -23.57 9.86
CA MET A 201 -34.10 -23.23 8.92
C MET A 201 -33.83 -21.73 8.85
N LYS A 202 -34.87 -20.90 8.91
CA LYS A 202 -34.78 -19.44 8.95
C LYS A 202 -34.03 -18.97 10.19
N SER A 203 -34.50 -19.35 11.37
CA SER A 203 -33.88 -18.98 12.66
C SER A 203 -32.41 -19.43 12.75
N ILE A 204 -32.09 -20.64 12.28
CA ILE A 204 -30.71 -21.12 12.23
C ILE A 204 -29.89 -20.32 11.22
N GLY A 205 -30.44 -20.01 10.04
CA GLY A 205 -29.79 -19.16 9.04
C GLY A 205 -29.46 -17.77 9.58
N ASN A 206 -30.43 -17.11 10.21
CA ASN A 206 -30.23 -15.84 10.89
C ASN A 206 -29.17 -15.91 12.02
N LEU A 207 -29.19 -16.96 12.84
CA LEU A 207 -28.18 -17.17 13.89
C LEU A 207 -26.77 -17.34 13.31
N LEU A 208 -26.61 -18.16 12.27
CA LEU A 208 -25.33 -18.35 11.57
C LEU A 208 -24.83 -17.05 10.92
N CYS A 209 -25.75 -16.24 10.39
CA CYS A 209 -25.42 -14.92 9.84
C CYS A 209 -24.87 -13.98 10.93
N ILE A 210 -25.50 -13.94 12.11
CA ILE A 210 -25.04 -13.15 13.26
C ILE A 210 -23.65 -13.61 13.70
N ILE A 211 -23.45 -14.93 13.87
CA ILE A 211 -22.15 -15.50 14.24
C ILE A 211 -21.09 -15.13 13.19
N GLY A 212 -21.41 -15.28 11.91
CA GLY A 212 -20.51 -14.93 10.81
C GLY A 212 -20.14 -13.44 10.80
N ILE A 213 -21.06 -12.54 11.16
CA ILE A 213 -20.74 -11.11 11.35
C ILE A 213 -19.71 -10.93 12.47
N PHE A 214 -19.91 -11.54 13.63
CA PHE A 214 -18.96 -11.43 14.76
C PHE A 214 -17.59 -11.99 14.40
N VAL A 215 -17.54 -13.13 13.72
CA VAL A 215 -16.30 -13.74 13.22
C VAL A 215 -15.60 -12.80 12.22
N ALA A 216 -16.34 -12.15 11.31
CA ALA A 216 -15.78 -11.18 10.37
C ALA A 216 -15.29 -9.89 11.04
N ILE A 217 -15.89 -9.46 12.15
CA ILE A 217 -15.39 -8.33 12.93
C ILE A 217 -14.10 -8.73 13.65
N ALA A 218 -14.09 -9.90 14.30
CA ALA A 218 -12.91 -10.42 14.96
C ALA A 218 -11.72 -10.54 13.99
N SER A 219 -11.96 -10.99 12.76
CA SER A 219 -10.91 -11.14 11.74
C SER A 219 -10.14 -9.86 11.40
N LEU A 220 -10.72 -8.68 11.67
CA LEU A 220 -10.08 -7.39 11.40
C LEU A 220 -8.90 -7.10 12.33
N PHE A 221 -8.87 -7.73 13.51
CA PHE A 221 -7.86 -7.52 14.54
C PHE A 221 -6.71 -8.53 14.49
N PHE A 222 -6.74 -9.48 13.55
CA PHE A 222 -5.73 -10.51 13.39
C PHE A 222 -5.01 -10.39 12.04
N PRO A 223 -3.76 -10.85 11.93
CA PRO A 223 -3.02 -10.84 10.67
C PRO A 223 -3.69 -11.77 9.66
N TRP A 224 -3.68 -11.35 8.39
CA TRP A 224 -4.27 -12.08 7.27
C TRP A 224 -3.23 -12.90 6.52
N TYR A 225 -2.01 -12.40 6.44
CA TYR A 225 -0.87 -13.11 5.86
C TYR A 225 0.39 -12.81 6.64
N THR A 226 1.24 -13.80 6.86
CA THR A 226 2.52 -13.61 7.52
C THR A 226 3.61 -14.42 6.85
N VAL A 227 4.80 -13.83 6.78
CA VAL A 227 6.05 -14.52 6.46
C VAL A 227 6.95 -14.39 7.68
N PHE A 228 7.43 -15.51 8.16
CA PHE A 228 8.43 -15.64 9.22
C PHE A 228 9.75 -16.12 8.62
N GLY A 229 10.84 -15.69 9.24
CA GLY A 229 12.19 -16.08 8.87
C GLY A 229 13.06 -16.26 10.09
N ASP A 230 13.91 -17.27 10.07
CA ASP A 230 15.02 -17.44 10.99
C ASP A 230 16.32 -17.53 10.20
N ILE A 231 17.13 -16.48 10.28
CA ILE A 231 18.44 -16.35 9.67
C ILE A 231 19.48 -16.82 10.69
N GLN A 232 20.15 -17.93 10.41
CA GLN A 232 21.03 -18.60 11.39
C GLN A 232 22.46 -18.07 11.38
N THR A 233 22.89 -17.51 10.25
CA THR A 233 24.27 -17.12 9.97
C THR A 233 24.37 -15.71 9.42
N GLY A 234 25.57 -15.13 9.46
CA GLY A 234 25.84 -13.82 8.87
C GLY A 234 25.34 -12.62 9.67
N SER A 235 25.43 -11.46 9.04
CA SER A 235 25.16 -10.13 9.60
C SER A 235 23.69 -9.87 9.94
N TYR A 236 22.78 -10.66 9.37
CA TYR A 236 21.32 -10.55 9.53
C TYR A 236 20.75 -11.59 10.50
N LYS A 237 21.61 -12.25 11.29
CA LYS A 237 21.22 -13.31 12.20
C LYS A 237 20.07 -12.87 13.11
N THR A 238 19.03 -13.69 13.16
CA THR A 238 17.86 -13.47 14.01
C THR A 238 17.97 -14.29 15.29
N PRO A 239 17.31 -13.89 16.39
CA PRO A 239 17.29 -14.66 17.64
C PRO A 239 16.41 -15.93 17.57
N GLY A 240 15.94 -16.29 16.38
CA GLY A 240 14.92 -17.31 16.10
C GLY A 240 13.92 -16.80 15.06
N MET A 241 12.75 -17.44 14.98
CA MET A 241 11.71 -17.07 14.03
C MET A 241 11.15 -15.68 14.31
N VAL A 242 11.46 -14.73 13.43
CA VAL A 242 10.93 -13.37 13.45
C VAL A 242 9.98 -13.15 12.29
N LYS A 243 9.00 -12.28 12.48
CA LYS A 243 8.07 -11.89 11.42
C LYS A 243 8.81 -10.99 10.43
N LEU A 244 8.91 -11.42 9.18
CA LEU A 244 9.53 -10.71 8.06
C LEU A 244 8.51 -9.88 7.29
N ILE A 245 7.33 -10.44 7.02
CA ILE A 245 6.25 -9.75 6.31
C ILE A 245 4.95 -10.00 7.08
N SER A 246 4.11 -8.97 7.17
CA SER A 246 2.77 -9.05 7.74
C SER A 246 1.80 -8.30 6.85
N ILE A 247 0.68 -8.93 6.52
CA ILE A 247 -0.47 -8.27 5.92
C ILE A 247 -1.61 -8.36 6.93
N ASP A 248 -2.14 -7.24 7.39
CA ASP A 248 -3.29 -7.21 8.28
C ASP A 248 -4.31 -6.14 7.88
N GLY A 249 -5.51 -6.22 8.47
CA GLY A 249 -6.62 -5.35 8.10
C GLY A 249 -6.45 -3.89 8.53
N MET A 250 -5.59 -3.60 9.51
CA MET A 250 -5.48 -2.29 10.15
C MET A 250 -4.32 -1.46 9.59
N GLU A 251 -3.16 -2.11 9.44
CA GLU A 251 -1.90 -1.48 9.04
C GLU A 251 -1.48 -1.89 7.62
N GLY A 252 -2.22 -2.80 6.97
CA GLY A 252 -1.93 -3.23 5.61
C GLY A 252 -0.66 -4.08 5.56
N ILE A 253 0.24 -3.77 4.61
CA ILE A 253 1.48 -4.53 4.38
C ILE A 253 2.64 -3.91 5.18
N LYS A 254 3.27 -4.72 6.03
CA LYS A 254 4.46 -4.39 6.80
C LYS A 254 5.58 -5.37 6.50
N VAL A 255 6.81 -4.88 6.52
CA VAL A 255 8.02 -5.70 6.44
C VAL A 255 8.98 -5.37 7.55
N ASN A 256 9.75 -6.36 7.96
CA ASN A 256 10.81 -6.18 8.92
C ASN A 256 12.10 -5.91 8.17
N LEU A 257 12.72 -4.77 8.46
CA LEU A 257 14.01 -4.41 7.88
C LEU A 257 15.17 -5.17 8.54
N LEU A 258 14.88 -6.05 9.51
CA LEU A 258 15.85 -6.88 10.25
C LEU A 258 16.93 -6.04 10.93
N GLU A 259 16.53 -4.90 11.47
CA GLU A 259 17.38 -4.01 12.24
C GLU A 259 17.20 -4.25 13.74
N LYS A 260 18.29 -4.07 14.49
CA LYS A 260 18.26 -4.09 15.95
C LYS A 260 17.29 -3.02 16.45
N ASN A 261 16.22 -3.43 17.14
CA ASN A 261 15.18 -2.59 17.73
C ASN A 261 14.23 -1.85 16.77
N SER A 262 14.24 -2.14 15.46
CA SER A 262 13.39 -1.46 14.46
C SER A 262 12.01 -2.13 14.30
N GLY A 263 11.95 -3.45 14.45
CA GLY A 263 10.70 -4.21 14.32
C GLY A 263 10.10 -4.18 12.91
N LEU A 264 8.77 -4.29 12.82
CA LEU A 264 8.04 -4.19 11.55
C LEU A 264 7.83 -2.74 11.15
N VAL A 265 8.20 -2.40 9.92
CA VAL A 265 8.00 -1.10 9.27
C VAL A 265 7.01 -1.26 8.11
N GLN A 266 6.16 -0.28 7.86
CA GLN A 266 5.17 -0.34 6.78
C GLN A 266 5.86 -0.18 5.40
N LEU A 267 5.61 -1.11 4.46
CA LEU A 267 5.99 -0.91 3.05
C LEU A 267 4.89 -0.10 2.38
N GLY A 268 5.10 1.20 2.27
CA GLY A 268 4.07 2.09 1.73
C GLY A 268 3.57 3.09 2.76
N SER A 269 3.34 4.32 2.31
CA SER A 269 2.62 5.40 2.99
C SER A 269 1.14 5.26 2.72
N PHE A 270 0.73 4.05 2.34
CA PHE A 270 -0.63 3.66 2.02
C PHE A 270 -1.12 2.68 3.10
N PRO A 271 -1.57 3.20 4.25
CA PRO A 271 -2.42 2.42 5.12
C PRO A 271 -3.74 2.24 4.37
N LEU A 272 -3.87 1.15 3.61
CA LEU A 272 -5.19 0.64 3.22
C LEU A 272 -5.85 0.19 4.51
N PRO A 273 -6.85 0.92 5.03
CA PRO A 273 -7.58 0.44 6.19
C PRO A 273 -8.57 -0.59 5.66
N PHE A 274 -8.10 -1.80 5.34
CA PHE A 274 -8.98 -2.87 4.88
C PHE A 274 -10.06 -3.17 5.95
N SER A 275 -9.77 -2.89 7.21
CA SER A 275 -10.71 -2.85 8.32
C SER A 275 -11.85 -1.85 8.10
N LEU A 276 -11.57 -0.65 7.59
CA LEU A 276 -12.60 0.33 7.21
C LEU A 276 -13.44 -0.19 6.03
N LEU A 277 -12.81 -0.77 5.01
CA LEU A 277 -13.51 -1.35 3.85
C LEU A 277 -14.48 -2.45 4.28
N ILE A 278 -14.00 -3.41 5.06
CA ILE A 278 -14.81 -4.53 5.54
C ILE A 278 -15.83 -4.04 6.57
N GLY A 279 -15.46 -3.16 7.50
CA GLY A 279 -16.33 -2.62 8.53
C GLY A 279 -17.52 -1.84 7.97
N ILE A 280 -17.29 -0.90 7.05
CA ILE A 280 -18.37 -0.21 6.32
C ILE A 280 -19.21 -1.23 5.53
N GLY A 281 -18.54 -2.21 4.92
CA GLY A 281 -19.21 -3.32 4.27
C GLY A 281 -20.20 -4.04 5.20
N ILE A 282 -19.77 -4.46 6.39
CA ILE A 282 -20.60 -5.12 7.40
C ILE A 282 -21.77 -4.22 7.81
N LEU A 283 -21.50 -2.94 8.10
CA LEU A 283 -22.54 -1.97 8.45
C LEU A 283 -23.61 -1.87 7.35
N PHE A 284 -23.21 -1.68 6.10
CA PHE A 284 -24.12 -1.57 4.95
C PHE A 284 -24.89 -2.87 4.70
N PHE A 285 -24.29 -4.01 5.01
CA PHE A 285 -25.00 -5.28 4.98
C PHE A 285 -26.12 -5.33 6.01
N ILE A 286 -25.82 -5.03 7.27
CA ILE A 286 -26.78 -5.01 8.37
C ILE A 286 -27.93 -4.03 8.07
N LEU A 287 -27.61 -2.78 7.69
CA LEU A 287 -28.61 -1.79 7.27
C LEU A 287 -29.43 -2.28 6.08
N GLY A 288 -28.79 -2.95 5.12
CA GLY A 288 -29.45 -3.55 3.98
C GLY A 288 -30.49 -4.62 4.33
N THR A 289 -30.45 -5.20 5.54
CA THR A 289 -31.45 -6.17 6.03
C THR A 289 -32.71 -5.54 6.61
N ILE A 290 -32.71 -4.22 6.86
CA ILE A 290 -33.83 -3.53 7.51
C ILE A 290 -35.10 -3.67 6.67
N GLY A 291 -36.23 -4.08 7.25
CA GLY A 291 -37.51 -4.14 6.54
C GLY A 291 -37.60 -5.16 5.39
N ILE A 292 -36.74 -6.20 5.37
CA ILE A 292 -36.94 -7.33 4.44
C ILE A 292 -38.05 -8.25 4.95
N GLU A 293 -39.13 -8.35 4.20
CA GLU A 293 -40.33 -9.17 4.50
C GLU A 293 -40.19 -10.69 4.31
N LYS A 294 -39.23 -11.15 3.50
CA LYS A 294 -39.13 -12.56 3.08
C LYS A 294 -37.74 -13.13 3.32
N SER A 295 -37.67 -14.33 3.87
CA SER A 295 -36.44 -15.09 4.14
C SER A 295 -35.57 -15.19 2.88
N SER A 296 -36.19 -15.48 1.74
CA SER A 296 -35.47 -15.61 0.46
C SER A 296 -34.77 -14.35 -0.02
N LYS A 297 -35.31 -13.16 0.30
CA LYS A 297 -34.67 -11.87 0.00
C LYS A 297 -33.49 -11.60 0.94
N ALA A 298 -33.59 -12.00 2.21
CA ALA A 298 -32.49 -11.94 3.16
C ALA A 298 -31.37 -12.91 2.77
N GLY A 299 -31.72 -14.16 2.42
CA GLY A 299 -30.78 -15.18 1.98
C GLY A 299 -29.91 -14.75 0.79
N ARG A 300 -30.49 -14.11 -0.23
CA ARG A 300 -29.71 -13.54 -1.36
C ARG A 300 -28.68 -12.51 -0.89
N LYS A 301 -29.01 -11.66 0.09
CA LYS A 301 -28.07 -10.70 0.65
C LYS A 301 -26.97 -11.40 1.46
N TYR A 302 -27.31 -12.44 2.20
CA TYR A 302 -26.36 -13.21 3.02
C TYR A 302 -25.35 -13.89 2.10
N ILE A 303 -25.81 -14.56 1.03
CA ILE A 303 -24.94 -15.15 -0.01
C ILE A 303 -24.03 -14.08 -0.63
N SER A 304 -24.60 -12.95 -1.08
CA SER A 304 -23.83 -11.86 -1.69
C SER A 304 -22.75 -11.32 -0.74
N ARG A 305 -23.06 -11.20 0.55
CA ARG A 305 -22.08 -10.76 1.55
C ARG A 305 -21.04 -11.83 1.85
N GLY A 306 -21.43 -13.11 1.95
CA GLY A 306 -20.52 -14.23 2.11
C GLY A 306 -19.46 -14.26 1.01
N ILE A 307 -19.87 -14.14 -0.27
CA ILE A 307 -18.95 -14.03 -1.41
C ILE A 307 -18.00 -12.84 -1.24
N LYS A 308 -18.53 -11.67 -0.84
CA LYS A 308 -17.71 -10.46 -0.63
C LYS A 308 -16.66 -10.59 0.47
N PHE A 309 -16.90 -11.41 1.49
CA PHE A 309 -15.87 -11.71 2.51
C PHE A 309 -14.75 -12.59 2.00
N LEU A 310 -14.97 -13.38 0.93
CA LEU A 310 -13.90 -14.18 0.32
C LEU A 310 -12.95 -13.32 -0.55
N ILE A 311 -13.43 -12.19 -1.08
CA ILE A 311 -12.67 -11.33 -2.00
C ILE A 311 -11.32 -10.87 -1.40
N PRO A 312 -11.23 -10.34 -0.16
CA PRO A 312 -9.94 -9.94 0.40
C PRO A 312 -8.92 -11.08 0.45
N VAL A 313 -9.33 -12.30 0.80
CA VAL A 313 -8.42 -13.46 0.84
C VAL A 313 -7.94 -13.82 -0.56
N ILE A 314 -8.84 -13.79 -1.56
CA ILE A 314 -8.49 -14.02 -2.97
C ILE A 314 -7.52 -12.95 -3.47
N LEU A 315 -7.73 -11.68 -3.10
CA LEU A 315 -6.85 -10.58 -3.46
C LEU A 315 -5.46 -10.73 -2.83
N ILE A 316 -5.36 -11.21 -1.58
CA ILE A 316 -4.06 -11.52 -0.96
C ILE A 316 -3.34 -12.60 -1.78
N ILE A 317 -4.01 -13.71 -2.11
CA ILE A 317 -3.41 -14.76 -2.95
C ILE A 317 -2.91 -14.16 -4.25
N LEU A 318 -3.75 -13.36 -4.92
CA LEU A 318 -3.40 -12.73 -6.18
C LEU A 318 -2.18 -11.83 -6.05
N VAL A 319 -2.12 -10.99 -5.01
CA VAL A 319 -0.96 -10.13 -4.73
C VAL A 319 0.31 -10.95 -4.51
N ILE A 320 0.24 -12.03 -3.72
CA ILE A 320 1.39 -12.89 -3.47
C ILE A 320 1.85 -13.59 -4.76
N VAL A 321 0.93 -14.10 -5.58
CA VAL A 321 1.25 -14.73 -6.87
C VAL A 321 1.87 -13.72 -7.85
N LEU A 322 1.36 -12.48 -7.87
CA LEU A 322 1.86 -11.41 -8.73
C LEU A 322 3.10 -10.71 -8.17
N MET A 323 3.54 -11.03 -6.94
CA MET A 323 4.63 -10.35 -6.26
C MET A 323 5.94 -10.40 -7.06
N ILE A 324 6.23 -11.53 -7.73
CA ILE A 324 7.34 -11.64 -8.70
C ILE A 324 7.19 -10.57 -9.78
N ASN A 325 6.06 -10.53 -10.48
CA ASN A 325 5.86 -9.60 -11.59
C ASN A 325 5.88 -8.14 -11.15
N ILE A 326 5.38 -7.83 -9.95
CA ILE A 326 5.40 -6.47 -9.40
C ILE A 326 6.82 -6.08 -8.99
N ALA A 327 7.57 -6.97 -8.34
CA ALA A 327 8.95 -6.72 -7.95
C ALA A 327 9.87 -6.57 -9.18
N PHE A 328 9.74 -7.40 -10.22
CA PHE A 328 10.70 -7.37 -11.33
C PHE A 328 10.35 -6.43 -12.47
N ASN A 329 9.09 -5.97 -12.60
CA ASN A 329 8.72 -5.01 -13.65
C ASN A 329 8.71 -3.54 -13.19
N PHE A 330 8.56 -3.27 -11.88
CA PHE A 330 8.55 -1.90 -11.36
C PHE A 330 9.91 -1.44 -10.84
N TYR A 331 10.81 -2.37 -10.52
CA TYR A 331 12.17 -2.08 -10.09
C TYR A 331 13.14 -2.55 -11.19
N LYS A 332 14.20 -1.78 -11.48
CA LYS A 332 15.24 -2.27 -12.39
C LYS A 332 15.84 -3.54 -11.76
N ALA A 333 16.07 -4.58 -12.57
CA ALA A 333 16.64 -5.85 -12.12
C ALA A 333 18.01 -5.71 -11.41
N SER A 334 18.68 -4.57 -11.55
CA SER A 334 19.93 -4.22 -10.84
C SER A 334 19.74 -3.87 -9.36
N ASP A 335 18.52 -3.53 -8.94
CA ASP A 335 18.27 -2.91 -7.62
C ASP A 335 17.68 -3.91 -6.61
N ILE A 336 17.38 -5.14 -7.04
CA ILE A 336 16.87 -6.22 -6.18
C ILE A 336 17.98 -7.26 -6.01
N PRO A 337 18.47 -7.51 -4.78
CA PRO A 337 19.43 -8.57 -4.52
C PRO A 337 18.93 -9.92 -5.01
N GLN A 338 19.79 -10.74 -5.64
CA GLN A 338 19.43 -12.07 -6.15
C GLN A 338 18.78 -12.95 -5.07
N ASP A 339 19.23 -12.81 -3.83
CA ASP A 339 18.67 -13.53 -2.68
C ASP A 339 17.20 -13.20 -2.43
N MET A 340 16.81 -11.93 -2.60
CA MET A 340 15.42 -11.50 -2.46
C MET A 340 14.54 -12.07 -3.58
N GLU A 341 15.09 -12.22 -4.78
CA GLU A 341 14.38 -12.89 -5.88
C GLU A 341 14.04 -14.33 -5.54
N GLU A 342 15.00 -15.09 -4.99
CA GLU A 342 14.76 -16.49 -4.65
C GLU A 342 13.69 -16.63 -3.56
N ILE A 343 13.73 -15.78 -2.53
CA ILE A 343 12.71 -15.73 -1.47
C ILE A 343 11.32 -15.43 -2.06
N VAL A 344 11.20 -14.34 -2.83
CA VAL A 344 9.93 -13.92 -3.44
C VAL A 344 9.39 -15.00 -4.36
N LYS A 345 10.25 -15.63 -5.17
CA LYS A 345 9.88 -16.72 -6.07
C LYS A 345 9.33 -17.92 -5.31
N LYS A 346 9.96 -18.28 -4.19
CA LYS A 346 9.51 -19.43 -3.40
C LYS A 346 8.15 -19.21 -2.75
N ILE A 347 7.93 -18.05 -2.13
CA ILE A 347 6.64 -17.70 -1.51
C ILE A 347 5.54 -17.65 -2.57
N SER A 348 5.79 -17.00 -3.71
CA SER A 348 4.81 -16.84 -4.79
C SER A 348 4.41 -18.17 -5.45
N SER A 349 5.29 -19.18 -5.41
CA SER A 349 5.01 -20.52 -5.95
C SER A 349 4.05 -21.36 -5.09
N SER A 350 3.93 -21.04 -3.80
CA SER A 350 2.99 -21.69 -2.87
C SER A 350 2.31 -20.64 -2.00
N PRO A 351 1.40 -19.82 -2.57
CA PRO A 351 0.95 -18.58 -1.95
C PRO A 351 0.09 -18.78 -0.70
N ILE A 352 -0.50 -19.96 -0.48
CA ILE A 352 -1.41 -20.21 0.65
C ILE A 352 -0.66 -20.51 1.96
N THR A 353 0.32 -21.40 1.90
CA THR A 353 1.16 -21.80 3.03
C THR A 353 2.43 -22.47 2.52
N GLY A 354 3.50 -22.44 3.31
CA GLY A 354 4.72 -23.17 3.00
C GLY A 354 5.80 -22.99 4.04
N GLU A 355 6.77 -23.90 4.00
CA GLU A 355 7.98 -23.85 4.81
C GLU A 355 9.16 -24.25 3.92
N LYS A 356 10.27 -23.51 4.01
CA LYS A 356 11.47 -23.81 3.23
C LYS A 356 12.73 -23.25 3.88
N THR A 357 13.78 -24.07 3.88
CA THR A 357 15.14 -23.60 4.12
C THR A 357 15.79 -23.21 2.80
N LEU A 358 16.36 -22.01 2.74
CA LEU A 358 17.17 -21.52 1.61
C LEU A 358 18.59 -21.24 2.09
N ILE A 359 19.55 -21.39 1.18
CA ILE A 359 20.96 -21.04 1.40
C ILE A 359 21.28 -19.93 0.43
N LEU A 360 21.40 -18.72 0.96
CA LEU A 360 21.48 -17.49 0.20
C LEU A 360 22.89 -16.88 0.36
N PRO A 361 23.52 -16.42 -0.73
CA PRO A 361 24.85 -15.81 -0.71
C PRO A 361 25.05 -14.69 0.34
N GLU A 362 24.12 -13.74 0.47
CA GLU A 362 24.21 -12.61 1.38
C GLU A 362 23.58 -12.88 2.75
N TYR A 363 22.43 -13.57 2.77
CA TYR A 363 21.68 -13.84 4.00
C TYR A 363 22.07 -15.13 4.72
N GLY A 364 22.89 -15.99 4.10
CA GLY A 364 23.27 -17.28 4.67
C GLY A 364 22.10 -18.28 4.72
N ILE A 365 22.01 -19.05 5.80
CA ILE A 365 20.94 -20.05 5.95
C ILE A 365 19.71 -19.38 6.55
N ILE A 366 18.61 -19.39 5.79
CA ILE A 366 17.32 -18.86 6.22
C ILE A 366 16.26 -19.96 6.23
N HIS A 367 15.59 -20.12 7.37
CA HIS A 367 14.37 -20.92 7.48
C HIS A 367 13.16 -20.01 7.33
N LEU A 368 12.37 -20.22 6.28
CA LEU A 368 11.17 -19.46 5.98
C LEU A 368 9.92 -20.27 6.29
N GLN A 369 8.93 -19.62 6.89
CA GLN A 369 7.57 -20.13 7.03
C GLN A 369 6.60 -19.04 6.63
N TRP A 370 5.60 -19.35 5.81
CA TRP A 370 4.61 -18.37 5.40
C TRP A 370 3.23 -18.99 5.28
N GLY A 371 2.21 -18.13 5.33
CA GLY A 371 0.86 -18.52 4.99
C GLY A 371 -0.19 -17.59 5.57
N PHE A 372 -1.45 -18.05 5.47
CA PHE A 372 -2.58 -17.34 6.03
C PHE A 372 -2.50 -17.24 7.55
N GLY A 373 -2.65 -16.01 8.03
CA GLY A 373 -2.82 -15.74 9.45
C GLY A 373 -4.26 -16.00 9.89
N THR A 374 -4.47 -15.98 11.21
CA THR A 374 -5.77 -16.21 11.84
C THR A 374 -6.88 -15.34 11.28
N GLY A 375 -6.60 -14.08 10.93
CA GLY A 375 -7.61 -13.18 10.38
C GLY A 375 -8.11 -13.63 9.00
N ALA A 376 -7.25 -14.15 8.12
CA ALA A 376 -7.72 -14.68 6.83
C ALA A 376 -8.59 -15.93 7.02
N ILE A 377 -8.22 -16.82 7.94
CA ILE A 377 -9.00 -18.02 8.28
C ILE A 377 -10.38 -17.64 8.84
N LEU A 378 -10.42 -16.68 9.77
CA LEU A 378 -11.68 -16.18 10.32
C LEU A 378 -12.55 -15.53 9.24
N LEU A 379 -11.96 -14.76 8.33
CA LEU A 379 -12.72 -14.14 7.24
C LEU A 379 -13.28 -15.16 6.25
N LEU A 380 -12.52 -16.23 5.94
CA LEU A 380 -13.01 -17.39 5.17
C LEU A 380 -14.16 -18.08 5.89
N LEU A 381 -14.01 -18.35 7.18
CA LEU A 381 -15.05 -18.97 8.02
C LEU A 381 -16.33 -18.12 8.04
N ALA A 382 -16.21 -16.81 8.24
CA ALA A 382 -17.33 -15.88 8.17
C ALA A 382 -18.03 -15.92 6.80
N GLY A 383 -17.26 -15.93 5.71
CA GLY A 383 -17.77 -16.08 4.36
C GLY A 383 -18.60 -17.37 4.19
N ILE A 384 -18.06 -18.50 4.63
CA ILE A 384 -18.72 -19.81 4.58
C ILE A 384 -19.99 -19.83 5.43
N LEU A 385 -19.94 -19.30 6.66
CA LEU A 385 -21.11 -19.21 7.54
C LEU A 385 -22.24 -18.40 6.90
N LEU A 386 -21.91 -17.27 6.26
CA LEU A 386 -22.91 -16.45 5.56
C LEU A 386 -23.46 -17.12 4.29
N LEU A 387 -22.65 -17.90 3.59
CA LEU A 387 -23.13 -18.70 2.45
C LEU A 387 -24.14 -19.76 2.90
N ILE A 388 -23.80 -20.53 3.94
CA ILE A 388 -24.69 -21.54 4.52
C ILE A 388 -25.97 -20.87 5.03
N ALA A 389 -25.84 -19.81 5.85
CA ALA A 389 -26.95 -19.02 6.34
C ALA A 389 -27.86 -18.54 5.21
N GLY A 390 -27.27 -18.03 4.13
CA GLY A 390 -28.01 -17.50 3.00
C GLY A 390 -28.73 -18.57 2.18
N VAL A 391 -28.15 -19.77 2.04
CA VAL A 391 -28.82 -20.93 1.41
C VAL A 391 -30.01 -21.38 2.27
N MET A 392 -29.84 -21.47 3.59
CA MET A 392 -30.92 -21.87 4.50
C MET A 392 -32.10 -20.88 4.45
N GLU A 393 -31.82 -19.58 4.52
CA GLU A 393 -32.81 -18.51 4.37
C GLU A 393 -33.51 -18.54 3.01
N PHE A 394 -32.75 -18.81 1.94
CA PHE A 394 -33.29 -18.93 0.58
C PHE A 394 -34.23 -20.13 0.42
N MET A 395 -33.88 -21.26 1.03
CA MET A 395 -34.67 -22.48 0.99
C MET A 395 -35.91 -22.42 1.88
N ALA A 396 -35.87 -21.71 3.02
CA ALA A 396 -37.00 -21.59 3.94
C ALA A 396 -38.23 -20.95 3.27
N ARG A 397 -38.02 -19.94 2.41
CA ARG A 397 -39.07 -19.16 1.71
C ARG A 397 -40.20 -18.62 2.60
N GLU A 398 -39.93 -18.44 3.89
CA GLU A 398 -40.89 -17.93 4.86
C GLU A 398 -41.07 -16.41 4.74
N ALA A 399 -42.26 -15.92 5.10
CA ALA A 399 -42.46 -14.53 5.43
C ALA A 399 -41.95 -14.27 6.85
N PHE A 400 -41.23 -13.16 7.05
CA PHE A 400 -40.79 -12.75 8.38
C PHE A 400 -41.94 -12.10 9.17
N TRP A 401 -42.82 -11.39 8.47
CA TRP A 401 -44.09 -10.87 8.96
C TRP A 401 -45.05 -10.69 7.78
N GLU A 402 -46.33 -10.63 8.09
CA GLU A 402 -47.41 -10.26 7.16
C GLU A 402 -47.99 -8.91 7.60
N ASP A 403 -48.60 -8.17 6.67
CA ASP A 403 -49.22 -6.86 6.93
C ASP A 403 -50.55 -7.00 7.69
#